data_AF-A0A9P2Z1I7-F1
#
_entry.id   AF-A0A9P2Z1I7-F1
#
_cell.length_a   1.000
_cell.length_b   1.000
_cell.length_c   1.000
_cell.angle_alpha   90.00
_cell.angle_beta   90.00
_cell.angle_gamma   90.00
#
_symmetry.space_group_name_H-M   'P 1'
#
loop_
_entity.id
_entity.type
_entity.pdbx_description
1 polymer ?
#
loop_
_entity_poly.entity_id
_entity_poly.type
_entity_poly.pdbx_seq_one_letter_code
_entity_poly.pdbx_strand_id
1 'polypeptide(L)'
;MIINERQGLNKPNKIYLLEPTYDKELINSKFQNKEFISSRTNKSSVQELINSKSSDTDFNNTEYIETKNNDTNYTNDTSNMVSKNYHSNHTNHQQTEFNNDALKFQALEELPTQIKSYLSNFEIKDIRIIKSILLKGKKSFNNTHDTYYRLEDVEFELVSVLKRFKAMLLQKNETVETMQGYLMQSIKAELEEIHALNMRRQNIPQYNIFNQ
;
A
#
# COMPACT_ATOMS: atom_id res chain seq x y z
N MET A 1 -6.61 -0.73 -20.53
CA MET A 1 -7.22 -2.06 -20.76
C MET A 1 -6.55 -2.68 -21.99
N ILE A 2 -6.21 -3.97 -22.00
CA ILE A 2 -5.52 -4.62 -23.13
C ILE A 2 -6.51 -5.54 -23.87
N ILE A 3 -6.69 -5.33 -25.17
CA ILE A 3 -7.53 -6.19 -26.03
C ILE A 3 -6.63 -6.99 -26.96
N ASN A 4 -6.94 -8.28 -27.11
CA ASN A 4 -6.20 -9.22 -27.95
C ASN A 4 -7.15 -9.79 -29.03
N GLU A 5 -6.84 -9.57 -30.31
CA GLU A 5 -7.66 -9.98 -31.45
C GLU A 5 -6.92 -11.02 -32.30
N ARG A 6 -7.49 -12.23 -32.41
CA ARG A 6 -6.96 -13.30 -33.27
C ARG A 6 -7.19 -12.97 -34.75
N GLN A 7 -6.12 -12.99 -35.55
CA GLN A 7 -6.16 -12.62 -36.97
C GLN A 7 -6.28 -13.82 -37.93
N GLY A 8 -6.44 -15.04 -37.41
CA GLY A 8 -6.54 -16.29 -38.17
C GLY A 8 -5.45 -17.32 -37.85
N LEU A 9 -5.55 -18.51 -38.45
CA LEU A 9 -4.62 -19.61 -38.23
C LEU A 9 -3.22 -19.25 -38.78
N ASN A 10 -2.17 -19.51 -38.00
CA ASN A 10 -0.77 -19.18 -38.31
C ASN A 10 -0.46 -17.69 -38.54
N LYS A 11 -1.30 -16.78 -38.05
CA LYS A 11 -1.01 -15.33 -38.03
C LYS A 11 -0.87 -14.84 -36.59
N PRO A 12 0.08 -13.92 -36.32
CA PRO A 12 0.20 -13.33 -34.99
C PRO A 12 -1.06 -12.53 -34.65
N ASN A 13 -1.45 -12.56 -33.38
CA ASN A 13 -2.57 -11.76 -32.90
C ASN A 13 -2.22 -10.27 -32.87
N LYS A 14 -3.24 -9.42 -33.01
CA LYS A 14 -3.10 -7.98 -32.76
C LYS A 14 -3.43 -7.67 -31.32
N ILE A 15 -2.55 -6.93 -30.65
CA ILE A 15 -2.74 -6.45 -29.29
C ILE A 15 -2.97 -4.94 -29.35
N TYR A 16 -4.08 -4.49 -28.77
CA TYR A 16 -4.45 -3.09 -28.67
C TYR A 16 -4.35 -2.64 -27.21
N LEU A 17 -3.62 -1.54 -27.00
CA LEU A 17 -3.61 -0.83 -25.73
C LEU A 17 -4.70 0.24 -25.82
N LEU A 18 -5.80 0.06 -25.09
CA LEU A 18 -6.77 1.14 -24.94
C LEU A 18 -6.27 2.08 -23.86
N GLU A 19 -6.12 3.34 -24.26
CA GLU A 19 -5.92 4.43 -23.32
C GLU A 19 -7.10 4.49 -22.36
N PRO A 20 -6.85 4.64 -21.05
CA PRO A 20 -7.91 4.83 -20.08
C PRO A 20 -8.66 6.14 -20.38
N THR A 21 -9.98 6.07 -20.51
CA THR A 21 -10.85 7.24 -20.44
C THR A 21 -10.84 7.74 -19.00
N TYR A 22 -10.19 8.88 -18.77
CA TYR A 22 -10.24 9.59 -17.51
C TYR A 22 -11.51 10.45 -17.46
N ASP A 23 -12.20 10.45 -16.32
CA ASP A 23 -13.22 11.46 -16.03
C ASP A 23 -12.57 12.85 -16.08
N LYS A 24 -13.29 13.82 -16.65
CA LYS A 24 -12.78 15.16 -16.98
C LYS A 24 -12.29 15.97 -15.77
N GLU A 25 -12.47 15.49 -14.55
CA GLU A 25 -12.04 16.17 -13.32
C GLU A 25 -10.55 15.96 -12.98
N LEU A 26 -9.83 15.07 -13.67
CA LEU A 26 -8.41 14.78 -13.39
C LEU A 26 -7.39 15.56 -14.26
N ILE A 27 -7.80 16.66 -14.91
CA ILE A 27 -7.00 17.34 -15.95
C ILE A 27 -6.03 18.42 -15.42
N ASN A 28 -5.83 18.58 -14.11
CA ASN A 28 -4.93 19.63 -13.58
C ASN A 28 -3.59 19.17 -13.00
N SER A 29 -3.17 17.92 -13.23
CA SER A 29 -1.75 17.57 -13.05
C SER A 29 -1.05 17.55 -14.42
N LYS A 30 -0.36 18.65 -14.73
CA LYS A 30 0.51 18.72 -15.91
C LYS A 30 1.72 17.80 -15.72
N PHE A 31 1.56 16.51 -16.00
CA PHE A 31 2.70 15.64 -16.27
C PHE A 31 3.25 16.03 -17.65
N GLN A 32 4.40 16.72 -17.66
CA GLN A 32 5.14 16.94 -18.89
C GLN A 32 5.68 15.59 -19.37
N ASN A 33 5.36 15.23 -20.61
CA ASN A 33 5.89 14.04 -21.28
C ASN A 33 7.42 14.11 -21.29
N LYS A 34 8.09 13.07 -20.79
CA LYS A 34 9.54 12.90 -21.02
C LYS A 34 9.77 12.49 -22.46
N GLU A 35 10.41 13.36 -23.24
CA GLU A 35 11.02 12.98 -24.51
C GLU A 35 12.10 11.91 -24.28
N PHE A 36 12.13 10.90 -25.17
CA PHE A 36 13.16 9.88 -25.19
C PHE A 36 14.51 10.51 -25.55
N ILE A 37 15.43 10.61 -24.59
CA ILE A 37 16.82 10.98 -24.87
C ILE A 37 17.68 9.73 -24.93
N SER A 38 18.23 9.50 -26.13
CA SER A 38 19.19 8.46 -26.46
C SER A 38 20.49 8.60 -25.66
N SER A 39 21.13 7.45 -25.47
CA SER A 39 22.41 7.13 -24.86
C SER A 39 23.48 8.24 -24.78
N ARG A 40 24.11 8.31 -23.59
CA ARG A 40 25.54 8.62 -23.37
C ARG A 40 25.91 10.11 -23.31
N THR A 41 25.88 10.70 -22.12
CA THR A 41 26.98 11.42 -21.42
C THR A 41 26.49 12.18 -20.18
N ASN A 42 27.39 12.39 -19.23
CA ASN A 42 27.19 12.84 -17.85
C ASN A 42 26.69 14.29 -17.69
N LYS A 43 25.76 14.53 -16.75
CA LYS A 43 25.93 15.43 -15.58
C LYS A 43 24.66 15.52 -14.73
N SER A 44 24.86 15.51 -13.42
CA SER A 44 23.86 15.77 -12.37
C SER A 44 23.19 17.13 -12.56
N SER A 45 21.87 17.18 -12.41
CA SER A 45 21.14 18.38 -11.99
C SER A 45 19.96 17.95 -11.11
N VAL A 46 20.17 18.06 -9.80
CA VAL A 46 19.11 18.18 -8.80
C VAL A 46 18.26 19.39 -9.20
N GLN A 47 16.96 19.22 -9.35
CA GLN A 47 16.00 20.31 -9.53
C GLN A 47 14.78 19.95 -8.67
N GLU A 48 14.81 20.34 -7.40
CA GLU A 48 14.11 21.51 -6.85
C GLU A 48 12.62 21.54 -7.20
N LEU A 49 11.84 21.33 -6.14
CA LEU A 49 10.40 21.49 -6.01
C LEU A 49 10.04 22.96 -6.26
N ILE A 50 9.27 23.25 -7.31
CA ILE A 50 8.81 24.63 -7.59
C ILE A 50 7.29 24.64 -7.85
N ASN A 51 6.61 25.18 -6.84
CA ASN A 51 5.39 26.01 -6.88
C ASN A 51 4.03 25.36 -7.21
N SER A 52 3.33 24.91 -6.15
CA SER A 52 1.87 25.02 -6.08
C SER A 52 1.51 26.30 -5.30
N LYS A 53 0.73 27.17 -5.94
CA LYS A 53 0.24 28.45 -5.41
C LYS A 53 -0.48 28.26 -4.07
N SER A 54 -0.05 29.01 -3.05
CA SER A 54 -0.76 29.20 -1.79
C SER A 54 -2.04 29.99 -2.07
N SER A 55 -3.16 29.56 -1.49
CA SER A 55 -4.39 30.35 -1.46
C SER A 55 -4.27 31.41 -0.38
N ASP A 56 -4.26 32.68 -0.80
CA ASP A 56 -4.30 33.85 0.08
C ASP A 56 -5.45 33.74 1.09
N THR A 57 -5.09 33.80 2.37
CA THR A 57 -6.00 34.30 3.41
C THR A 57 -5.20 35.35 4.16
N ASP A 58 -5.57 36.61 3.99
CA ASP A 58 -4.91 37.78 4.59
C ASP A 58 -4.89 37.66 6.11
N PHE A 59 -3.72 37.32 6.67
CA PHE A 59 -3.47 37.48 8.10
C PHE A 59 -3.02 38.91 8.36
N ASN A 60 -3.94 39.73 8.86
CA ASN A 60 -3.64 41.07 9.35
C ASN A 60 -2.64 41.00 10.52
N ASN A 61 -1.57 41.79 10.40
CA ASN A 61 -0.62 42.10 11.47
C ASN A 61 -1.35 42.55 12.74
N THR A 62 -1.04 41.92 13.87
CA THR A 62 -1.15 42.58 15.17
C THR A 62 0.22 42.62 15.82
N GLU A 63 0.70 43.85 15.98
CA GLU A 63 1.92 44.21 16.68
C GLU A 63 1.94 43.67 18.11
N TYR A 64 3.15 43.35 18.53
CA TYR A 64 3.56 43.04 19.89
C TYR A 64 3.13 44.17 20.85
N ILE A 65 2.17 43.90 21.73
CA ILE A 65 1.84 44.78 22.85
C ILE A 65 2.32 44.12 24.14
N GLU A 66 3.33 44.74 24.75
CA GLU A 66 3.80 44.44 26.10
C GLU A 66 2.64 44.56 27.11
N THR A 67 2.28 43.47 27.78
CA THR A 67 1.37 43.53 28.92
C THR A 67 2.15 43.95 30.17
N LYS A 68 2.20 45.26 30.43
CA LYS A 68 2.41 45.79 31.79
C LYS A 68 1.07 45.77 32.55
N ASN A 69 1.14 45.28 33.79
CA ASN A 69 0.09 45.27 34.82
C ASN A 69 -0.84 46.49 34.76
N ASN A 70 -2.13 46.26 35.03
CA ASN A 70 -2.89 47.07 35.98
C ASN A 70 -4.14 46.33 36.48
N ASP A 71 -4.20 46.19 37.81
CA ASP A 71 -5.40 45.90 38.59
C ASP A 71 -6.56 46.81 38.17
N THR A 72 -7.72 46.21 37.89
CA THR A 72 -9.01 46.86 38.16
C THR A 72 -10.03 45.82 38.58
N ASN A 73 -10.29 45.77 39.89
CA ASN A 73 -11.54 45.32 40.47
C ASN A 73 -12.71 46.00 39.74
N TYR A 74 -13.59 45.23 39.11
CA TYR A 74 -14.98 45.64 38.91
C TYR A 74 -15.93 44.50 39.29
N THR A 75 -16.77 44.88 40.24
CA THR A 75 -17.84 44.21 40.94
C THR A 75 -18.88 43.55 40.02
N ASN A 76 -19.22 42.31 40.37
CA ASN A 76 -20.57 41.75 40.52
C ASN A 76 -21.65 42.18 39.51
N ASP A 77 -22.10 41.25 38.67
CA ASP A 77 -23.52 41.15 38.36
C ASP A 77 -23.95 39.68 38.22
N THR A 78 -24.83 39.29 39.13
CA THR A 78 -25.49 37.99 39.16
C THR A 78 -26.70 38.08 38.23
N SER A 79 -26.62 37.45 37.06
CA SER A 79 -27.80 37.21 36.23
C SER A 79 -27.74 35.80 35.63
N ASN A 80 -28.72 34.99 36.02
CA ASN A 80 -28.98 33.66 35.49
C ASN A 80 -29.07 33.68 33.96
N MET A 81 -28.00 33.28 33.27
CA MET A 81 -28.12 32.68 31.95
C MET A 81 -27.63 31.25 32.02
N VAL A 82 -28.59 30.33 32.12
CA VAL A 82 -28.42 28.93 31.76
C VAL A 82 -28.00 28.91 30.28
N SER A 83 -26.71 29.07 30.01
CA SER A 83 -26.17 28.73 28.70
C SER A 83 -26.29 27.21 28.62
N LYS A 84 -27.37 26.73 28.00
CA LYS A 84 -27.40 25.38 27.45
C LYS A 84 -26.25 25.33 26.45
N ASN A 85 -25.09 24.88 26.93
CA ASN A 85 -23.94 24.56 26.11
C ASN A 85 -24.34 23.37 25.25
N TYR A 86 -24.98 23.65 24.12
CA TYR A 86 -25.03 22.75 22.99
C TYR A 86 -23.66 22.79 22.32
N HIS A 87 -22.63 22.31 23.03
CA HIS A 87 -21.36 22.01 22.41
C HIS A 87 -21.63 20.83 21.48
N SER A 88 -21.60 21.11 20.18
CA SER A 88 -21.50 20.07 19.14
C SER A 88 -20.35 19.16 19.54
N ASN A 89 -20.64 17.89 19.82
CA ASN A 89 -19.62 16.86 19.97
C ASN A 89 -18.93 16.71 18.61
N HIS A 90 -17.93 17.55 18.34
CA HIS A 90 -17.05 17.41 17.20
C HIS A 90 -16.20 16.15 17.43
N THR A 91 -16.68 15.02 16.92
CA THR A 91 -15.96 13.76 16.98
C THR A 91 -14.68 13.88 16.16
N ASN A 92 -13.56 13.47 16.75
CA ASN A 92 -12.18 13.70 16.28
C ASN A 92 -11.78 12.78 15.08
N HIS A 93 -12.65 12.66 14.08
CA HIS A 93 -12.55 11.68 12.97
C HIS A 93 -11.21 11.78 12.22
N GLN A 94 -10.71 13.00 12.00
CA GLN A 94 -9.44 13.23 11.30
C GLN A 94 -8.22 12.69 12.08
N GLN A 95 -8.23 12.76 13.41
CA GLN A 95 -7.14 12.23 14.22
C GLN A 95 -7.13 10.69 14.19
N THR A 96 -8.31 10.05 14.17
CA THR A 96 -8.42 8.59 14.12
C THR A 96 -7.98 8.00 12.78
N GLU A 97 -8.23 8.68 11.67
CA GLU A 97 -7.78 8.24 10.34
C GLU A 97 -6.26 8.38 10.16
N PHE A 98 -5.69 9.56 10.47
CA PHE A 98 -4.25 9.79 10.38
C PHE A 98 -3.45 8.78 11.22
N ASN A 99 -3.90 8.51 12.44
CA ASN A 99 -3.25 7.54 13.31
C ASN A 99 -3.30 6.12 12.73
N ASN A 100 -4.41 5.73 12.08
CA ASN A 100 -4.51 4.42 11.43
C ASN A 100 -3.57 4.29 10.22
N ASP A 101 -3.46 5.33 9.40
CA ASP A 101 -2.57 5.31 8.23
C ASP A 101 -1.09 5.26 8.63
N ALA A 102 -0.69 6.02 9.66
CA ALA A 102 0.66 5.96 10.20
C ALA A 102 0.99 4.56 10.76
N LEU A 103 0.05 3.94 11.49
CA LEU A 103 0.23 2.59 12.01
C LEU A 103 0.28 1.55 10.89
N LYS A 104 -0.53 1.68 9.84
CA LYS A 104 -0.47 0.82 8.66
C LYS A 104 0.85 0.97 7.91
N PHE A 105 1.33 2.20 7.73
CA PHE A 105 2.62 2.46 7.11
C PHE A 105 3.76 1.73 7.83
N GLN A 106 3.82 1.85 9.16
CA GLN A 106 4.79 1.15 9.98
C GLN A 106 4.62 -0.37 9.91
N ALA A 107 3.38 -0.87 10.02
CA ALA A 107 3.13 -2.32 10.00
C ALA A 107 3.54 -2.95 8.67
N LEU A 108 3.41 -2.23 7.56
CA LEU A 108 3.74 -2.70 6.21
C LEU A 108 5.21 -2.47 5.81
N GLU A 109 6.02 -1.90 6.69
CA GLU A 109 7.44 -1.71 6.43
C GLU A 109 8.15 -3.06 6.16
N GLU A 110 9.20 -3.03 5.33
CA GLU A 110 10.01 -4.19 4.93
C GLU A 110 9.29 -5.28 4.12
N LEU A 111 8.00 -5.10 3.81
CA LEU A 111 7.29 -6.01 2.92
C LEU A 111 7.49 -5.63 1.44
N PRO A 112 7.58 -6.63 0.55
CA PRO A 112 7.58 -6.40 -0.90
C PRO A 112 6.36 -5.61 -1.38
N THR A 113 6.54 -4.82 -2.44
CA THR A 113 5.59 -3.80 -2.91
C THR A 113 4.17 -4.31 -3.14
N GLN A 114 4.00 -5.46 -3.80
CA GLN A 114 2.71 -6.04 -4.12
C GLN A 114 2.05 -6.64 -2.89
N ILE A 115 2.81 -7.30 -2.02
CA ILE A 115 2.28 -7.79 -0.73
C ILE A 115 1.82 -6.60 0.11
N LYS A 116 2.64 -5.55 0.21
CA LYS A 116 2.33 -4.30 0.90
C LYS A 116 1.05 -3.66 0.35
N SER A 117 0.94 -3.53 -0.97
CA SER A 117 -0.23 -2.96 -1.64
C SER A 117 -1.50 -3.80 -1.44
N TYR A 118 -1.38 -5.13 -1.38
CA TYR A 118 -2.53 -5.97 -1.11
C TYR A 118 -2.97 -5.90 0.36
N LEU A 119 -2.03 -5.92 1.29
CA LEU A 119 -2.31 -5.91 2.72
C LEU A 119 -2.85 -4.56 3.22
N SER A 120 -2.62 -3.44 2.54
CA SER A 120 -3.20 -2.14 2.93
C SER A 120 -4.73 -2.14 2.99
N ASN A 121 -5.38 -3.09 2.30
CA ASN A 121 -6.83 -3.31 2.29
C ASN A 121 -7.36 -3.97 3.57
N PHE A 122 -6.49 -4.40 4.48
CA PHE A 122 -6.87 -5.01 5.76
C PHE A 122 -6.84 -3.98 6.89
N GLU A 123 -7.50 -4.30 8.00
CA GLU A 123 -7.38 -3.53 9.24
C GLU A 123 -5.97 -3.69 9.83
N ILE A 124 -5.52 -2.70 10.61
CA ILE A 124 -4.19 -2.71 11.21
C ILE A 124 -3.91 -3.97 12.05
N LYS A 125 -4.93 -4.44 12.79
CA LYS A 125 -4.85 -5.65 13.61
C LYS A 125 -4.58 -6.89 12.74
N ASP A 126 -5.33 -7.02 11.65
CA ASP A 126 -5.21 -8.10 10.69
C ASP A 126 -3.88 -8.07 9.93
N ILE A 127 -3.41 -6.89 9.53
CA ILE A 127 -2.11 -6.72 8.87
C ILE A 127 -0.99 -7.29 9.74
N ARG A 128 -1.00 -6.99 11.05
CA ARG A 128 0.03 -7.49 11.98
C ARG A 128 0.00 -9.02 12.09
N ILE A 129 -1.19 -9.60 12.14
CA ILE A 129 -1.37 -11.05 12.19
C ILE A 129 -0.86 -11.70 10.89
N ILE A 130 -1.33 -11.21 9.75
CA ILE A 130 -0.97 -11.74 8.44
C ILE A 130 0.54 -11.62 8.20
N LYS A 131 1.14 -10.45 8.49
CA LYS A 131 2.59 -10.24 8.41
C LYS A 131 3.34 -11.23 9.30
N SER A 132 2.90 -11.43 10.54
CA SER A 132 3.52 -12.41 11.46
C SER A 132 3.52 -13.82 10.87
N ILE A 133 2.39 -14.25 10.31
CA ILE A 133 2.24 -15.59 9.72
C ILE A 133 3.09 -15.73 8.47
N LEU A 134 3.12 -14.72 7.60
CA LEU A 134 3.96 -14.69 6.40
C LEU A 134 5.45 -14.88 6.73
N LEU A 135 5.94 -14.10 7.69
CA LEU A 135 7.34 -14.16 8.12
C LEU A 135 7.67 -15.48 8.82
N LYS A 136 6.75 -16.00 9.65
CA LYS A 136 6.89 -17.32 10.28
C LYS A 136 6.91 -18.45 9.24
N GLY A 137 6.03 -18.40 8.25
CA GLY A 137 5.97 -19.37 7.15
C GLY A 137 7.27 -19.39 6.36
N LYS A 138 7.74 -18.22 5.90
CA LYS A 138 9.03 -18.06 5.22
C LYS A 138 10.20 -18.58 6.05
N LYS A 139 10.29 -18.16 7.32
CA LYS A 139 11.37 -18.58 8.24
C LYS A 139 11.35 -20.10 8.45
N SER A 140 10.17 -20.67 8.70
CA SER A 140 10.01 -22.11 8.87
C SER A 140 10.48 -22.85 7.62
N PHE A 141 10.04 -22.42 6.44
CA PHE A 141 10.38 -23.05 5.17
C PHE A 141 11.89 -23.01 4.90
N ASN A 142 12.51 -21.83 5.03
CA ASN A 142 13.95 -21.65 4.83
C ASN A 142 14.77 -22.54 5.77
N ASN A 143 14.38 -22.61 7.04
CA ASN A 143 15.07 -23.46 8.02
C ASN A 143 14.94 -24.95 7.69
N THR A 144 13.77 -25.39 7.20
CA THR A 144 13.53 -26.80 6.86
C THR A 144 14.32 -27.25 5.62
N HIS A 145 14.49 -26.36 4.64
CA HIS A 145 15.16 -26.69 3.37
C HIS A 145 16.62 -26.26 3.31
N ASP A 146 17.14 -25.61 4.36
CA ASP A 146 18.44 -24.93 4.36
C ASP A 146 18.59 -23.98 3.15
N THR A 147 17.55 -23.16 2.94
CA THR A 147 17.47 -22.21 1.82
C THR A 147 17.35 -20.77 2.30
N TYR A 148 17.50 -19.82 1.38
CA TYR A 148 17.41 -18.39 1.65
C TYR A 148 16.39 -17.69 0.74
N TYR A 149 15.16 -18.19 0.68
CA TYR A 149 14.11 -17.46 -0.05
C TYR A 149 13.75 -16.16 0.68
N ARG A 150 13.69 -15.09 -0.10
CA ARG A 150 13.13 -13.79 0.29
C ARG A 150 11.66 -13.74 -0.12
N LEU A 151 10.91 -12.79 0.44
CA LEU A 151 9.49 -12.65 0.08
C LEU A 151 9.33 -12.14 -1.35
N GLU A 152 10.33 -11.40 -1.84
CA GLU A 152 10.44 -10.88 -3.19
C GLU A 152 10.52 -12.01 -4.23
N ASP A 153 11.16 -13.13 -3.89
CA ASP A 153 11.36 -14.27 -4.80
C ASP A 153 10.06 -15.02 -5.10
N VAL A 154 9.04 -14.85 -4.27
CA VAL A 154 7.77 -15.60 -4.28
C VAL A 154 6.56 -14.66 -4.13
N GLU A 155 6.75 -13.38 -4.48
CA GLU A 155 5.80 -12.31 -4.17
C GLU A 155 4.44 -12.54 -4.81
N PHE A 156 4.41 -12.95 -6.08
CA PHE A 156 3.19 -13.14 -6.86
C PHE A 156 2.33 -14.27 -6.30
N GLU A 157 2.97 -15.38 -5.96
CA GLU A 157 2.35 -16.58 -5.41
C GLU A 157 1.80 -16.29 -4.01
N LEU A 158 2.55 -15.58 -3.17
CA LEU A 158 2.05 -15.14 -1.87
C LEU A 158 0.87 -14.17 -1.98
N VAL A 159 0.86 -13.25 -2.94
CA VAL A 159 -0.32 -12.41 -3.20
C VAL A 159 -1.52 -13.26 -3.64
N SER A 160 -1.31 -14.32 -4.41
CA SER A 160 -2.36 -15.28 -4.79
C SER A 160 -2.93 -16.00 -3.56
N VAL A 161 -2.06 -16.48 -2.66
CA VAL A 161 -2.46 -17.07 -1.37
C VAL A 161 -3.30 -16.08 -0.55
N LEU A 162 -2.87 -14.83 -0.44
CA LEU A 162 -3.58 -13.78 0.31
C LEU A 162 -4.95 -13.47 -0.30
N LYS A 163 -5.08 -13.47 -1.63
CA LYS A 163 -6.38 -13.31 -2.32
C LYS A 163 -7.33 -14.46 -2.03
N ARG A 164 -6.85 -15.71 -2.12
CA ARG A 164 -7.65 -16.90 -1.77
C ARG A 164 -8.04 -16.90 -0.30
N PHE A 165 -7.12 -16.47 0.57
CA PHE A 165 -7.38 -16.31 1.99
C PHE A 165 -8.50 -15.29 2.27
N LYS A 166 -8.45 -14.11 1.65
CA LYS A 166 -9.51 -13.10 1.80
C LYS A 166 -10.86 -13.62 1.32
N ALA A 167 -10.89 -14.33 0.18
CA ALA A 167 -12.11 -14.97 -0.31
C ALA A 167 -12.66 -16.00 0.69
N MET A 168 -11.78 -16.80 1.30
CA MET A 168 -12.15 -17.80 2.31
C MET A 168 -12.73 -17.15 3.58
N LEU A 169 -12.16 -16.04 4.05
CA LEU A 169 -12.69 -15.28 5.19
C LEU A 169 -14.14 -14.82 4.92
N LEU A 170 -14.38 -14.27 3.73
CA LEU A 170 -15.71 -13.82 3.32
C LEU A 170 -16.69 -14.99 3.17
N GLN A 171 -16.25 -16.08 2.56
CA GLN A 171 -17.08 -17.27 2.33
C GLN A 171 -17.52 -17.93 3.64
N LYS A 172 -16.62 -17.99 4.63
CA LYS A 172 -16.89 -18.64 5.93
C LYS A 172 -17.39 -17.69 7.01
N ASN A 173 -17.42 -16.39 6.73
CA ASN A 173 -17.70 -15.34 7.71
C ASN A 173 -16.81 -15.47 8.97
N GLU A 174 -15.52 -15.71 8.75
CA GLU A 174 -14.51 -15.94 9.78
C GLU A 174 -13.52 -14.78 9.87
N THR A 175 -12.84 -14.64 11.01
CA THR A 175 -11.83 -13.59 11.21
C THR A 175 -10.44 -14.06 10.83
N VAL A 176 -9.53 -13.10 10.63
CA VAL A 176 -8.11 -13.40 10.40
C VAL A 176 -7.50 -14.17 11.59
N GLU A 177 -7.99 -13.92 12.81
CA GLU A 177 -7.55 -14.58 14.05
C GLU A 177 -7.93 -16.05 14.10
N THR A 178 -9.14 -16.41 13.70
CA THR A 178 -9.58 -17.82 13.71
C THR A 178 -8.92 -18.61 12.59
N MET A 179 -8.65 -17.98 11.45
CA MET A 179 -8.14 -18.64 10.25
C MET A 179 -6.61 -18.58 10.08
N GLN A 180 -5.86 -18.23 11.14
CA GLN A 180 -4.39 -18.16 11.10
C GLN A 180 -3.73 -19.49 10.69
N GLY A 181 -4.24 -20.61 11.21
CA GLY A 181 -3.74 -21.95 10.88
C GLY A 181 -3.91 -22.29 9.40
N TYR A 182 -5.06 -21.91 8.83
CA TYR A 182 -5.32 -22.08 7.40
C TYR A 182 -4.37 -21.24 6.54
N LEU A 183 -4.14 -19.97 6.91
CA LEU A 183 -3.20 -19.10 6.19
C LEU A 183 -1.77 -19.65 6.26
N MET A 184 -1.33 -20.09 7.44
CA MET A 184 -0.01 -20.73 7.63
C MET A 184 0.17 -21.93 6.71
N GLN A 185 -0.83 -22.83 6.68
CA GLN A 185 -0.78 -24.02 5.83
C GLN A 185 -0.75 -23.67 4.34
N SER A 186 -1.52 -22.66 3.94
CA SER A 186 -1.58 -22.21 2.54
C SER A 186 -0.24 -21.61 2.09
N ILE A 187 0.41 -20.81 2.94
CA ILE A 187 1.74 -20.25 2.66
C ILE A 187 2.78 -21.37 2.55
N LYS A 188 2.79 -22.31 3.49
CA LYS A 188 3.71 -23.45 3.45
C LYS A 188 3.54 -24.24 2.15
N ALA A 189 2.32 -24.60 1.79
CA ALA A 189 2.03 -25.35 0.58
C ALA A 189 2.52 -24.64 -0.69
N GLU A 190 2.32 -23.32 -0.79
CA GLU A 190 2.76 -22.54 -1.94
C GLU A 190 4.31 -22.48 -2.03
N LEU A 191 5.00 -22.32 -0.90
CA LEU A 191 6.47 -22.33 -0.85
C LEU A 191 7.04 -23.69 -1.26
N GLU A 192 6.43 -24.79 -0.80
CA GLU A 192 6.79 -26.15 -1.21
C GLU A 192 6.63 -26.36 -2.72
N GLU A 193 5.53 -25.88 -3.30
CA GLU A 193 5.27 -26.02 -4.74
C GLU A 193 6.32 -25.27 -5.56
N ILE A 194 6.60 -24.02 -5.21
CA ILE A 194 7.62 -23.21 -5.89
C ILE A 194 9.00 -23.86 -5.76
N HIS A 195 9.35 -24.34 -4.57
CA HIS A 195 10.63 -25.00 -4.35
C HIS A 195 10.76 -26.29 -5.16
N ALA A 196 9.73 -27.14 -5.16
CA ALA A 196 9.70 -28.36 -5.95
C ALA A 196 9.82 -28.06 -7.45
N LEU A 197 9.14 -27.02 -7.95
CA LEU A 197 9.25 -26.57 -9.34
C LEU A 197 10.67 -26.10 -9.68
N ASN A 198 11.30 -25.33 -8.78
CA ASN A 198 12.67 -24.88 -8.96
C ASN A 198 13.66 -26.04 -8.98
N MET A 199 13.52 -27.01 -8.08
CA MET A 199 14.35 -28.22 -8.06
C MET A 199 14.18 -29.05 -9.34
N ARG A 200 12.95 -29.17 -9.87
CA ARG A 200 12.73 -29.84 -11.16
C ARG A 200 13.45 -29.15 -12.30
N ARG A 201 13.41 -27.82 -12.36
CA ARG A 201 14.07 -27.01 -13.40
C ARG A 201 15.59 -27.13 -13.35
N GLN A 202 16.17 -27.19 -12.16
CA GLN A 202 17.62 -27.37 -11.97
C GLN A 202 18.09 -28.77 -12.39
N ASN A 203 17.24 -29.78 -12.21
CA ASN A 203 17.56 -31.18 -12.50
C ASN A 203 17.18 -31.61 -13.94
N ILE A 204 16.89 -30.69 -14.85
CA ILE A 204 16.63 -31.02 -16.27
C ILE A 204 17.95 -31.47 -16.92
N PRO A 205 18.04 -32.68 -17.51
CA PRO A 205 19.24 -33.14 -18.18
C PRO A 205 19.65 -32.19 -19.31
N GLN A 206 20.94 -31.85 -19.41
CA GLN A 206 21.47 -31.01 -20.50
C GLN A 206 21.26 -31.62 -21.90
N TYR A 207 21.07 -32.94 -21.97
CA TYR A 207 20.73 -33.67 -23.19
C TYR A 207 19.24 -34.05 -23.17
N ASN A 208 18.39 -33.12 -23.59
CA ASN A 208 17.00 -33.45 -23.91
C ASN A 208 16.96 -34.26 -25.20
N ILE A 209 15.95 -35.13 -25.34
CA ILE A 209 15.73 -36.08 -26.45
C ILE A 209 15.67 -35.38 -27.84
N PHE A 210 15.58 -34.04 -27.86
CA PHE A 210 15.59 -33.20 -29.06
C PHE A 210 16.99 -32.71 -29.49
N ASN A 211 18.05 -33.10 -28.78
CA ASN A 211 19.45 -32.77 -29.13
C ASN A 211 20.23 -33.98 -29.68
N GLN A 212 19.55 -34.94 -30.33
CA GLN A 212 20.19 -36.01 -31.12
C GLN A 212 20.17 -35.68 -32.60
#